data_AF-A0A3M2D8M0-F1
#
_entry.id   AF-A0A3M2D8M0-F1
#
_cell.length_a   1.000
_cell.length_b   1.000
_cell.length_c   1.000
_cell.angle_alpha   90.00
_cell.angle_beta   90.00
_cell.angle_gamma   90.00
#
_symmetry.space_group_name_H-M   'P 1'
#
loop_
_entity.id
_entity.type
_entity.pdbx_description
1 polymer ?
#
loop_
_entity_poly.entity_id
_entity_poly.type
_entity_poly.pdbx_seq_one_letter_code
_entity_poly.pdbx_strand_id
1 'polypeptide(L)'
;MERNQSQETQKQVIQTKPDQGISTSTKILALIAVIIVIGAGLLVWKKTVIKKEAFKVPTKLTEQDFLILLNGESPEFLKRLSDNPLVRQKLLESLKQNLAIASQAQKEGFDKEEDVKEVLEQVGVEATALLYDREINKNKGPMPLFGFIEQDKIDAFYSDPINQASFERHLQSNLERLKKQGRYPKDREPSNEEIEQARNHFAKVKILRKNTKKGEMS
;
A
#
# COMPACT_ATOMS: atom_id res chain seq x y z
N MET A 1 -37.59 -34.76 75.56
CA MET A 1 -36.12 -34.90 75.54
C MET A 1 -35.64 -34.24 74.26
N GLU A 2 -35.36 -32.94 74.34
CA GLU A 2 -34.00 -32.34 74.34
C GLU A 2 -33.33 -32.44 72.96
N ARG A 3 -33.31 -31.36 72.15
CA ARG A 3 -32.45 -30.15 72.15
C ARG A 3 -31.12 -30.33 71.38
N ASN A 4 -30.84 -29.32 70.54
CA ASN A 4 -29.53 -28.84 70.05
C ASN A 4 -28.81 -29.68 69.00
N GLN A 5 -28.06 -29.13 68.04
CA GLN A 5 -27.85 -27.79 67.45
C GLN A 5 -26.89 -28.04 66.27
N SER A 6 -27.05 -27.25 65.21
CA SER A 6 -26.03 -26.68 64.31
C SER A 6 -24.66 -27.38 64.12
N GLN A 7 -24.37 -27.72 62.86
CA GLN A 7 -23.17 -27.38 62.06
C GLN A 7 -23.32 -28.06 60.67
N GLU A 8 -23.63 -27.34 59.58
CA GLU A 8 -22.67 -26.79 58.60
C GLU A 8 -21.46 -27.73 58.39
N THR A 9 -21.18 -28.30 57.22
CA THR A 9 -20.64 -27.59 56.04
C THR A 9 -20.50 -28.55 54.83
N GLN A 10 -21.12 -28.16 53.70
CA GLN A 10 -20.70 -28.28 52.28
C GLN A 10 -20.05 -29.56 51.71
N LYS A 11 -20.73 -30.17 50.71
CA LYS A 11 -20.09 -30.64 49.46
C LYS A 11 -20.97 -30.35 48.23
N GLN A 12 -20.66 -29.21 47.60
CA GLN A 12 -20.57 -28.92 46.17
C GLN A 12 -21.71 -29.39 45.24
N VAL A 13 -22.69 -28.50 45.10
CA VAL A 13 -23.39 -28.28 43.83
C VAL A 13 -22.40 -27.66 42.85
N ILE A 14 -22.23 -28.27 41.67
CA ILE A 14 -21.43 -27.73 40.57
C ILE A 14 -22.12 -26.46 40.07
N GLN A 15 -21.70 -25.30 40.57
CA GLN A 15 -21.94 -24.01 39.93
C GLN A 15 -20.84 -23.78 38.89
N THR A 16 -21.21 -23.81 37.62
CA THR A 16 -20.38 -23.27 36.55
C THR A 16 -20.29 -21.75 36.72
N LYS A 17 -19.10 -21.30 37.12
CA LYS A 17 -18.68 -19.90 37.19
C LYS A 17 -18.77 -19.25 35.79
N PRO A 18 -19.32 -18.04 35.62
CA PRO A 18 -19.17 -17.33 34.36
C PRO A 18 -17.71 -16.89 34.23
N ASP A 19 -17.06 -17.33 33.16
CA ASP A 19 -15.72 -16.96 32.78
C ASP A 19 -15.68 -15.45 32.51
N GLN A 20 -14.99 -14.67 33.35
CA GLN A 20 -14.66 -13.28 33.07
C GLN A 20 -13.48 -13.21 32.09
N GLY A 21 -13.64 -13.85 30.93
CA GLY A 21 -12.86 -13.53 29.76
C GLY A 21 -13.41 -12.25 29.16
N ILE A 22 -12.59 -11.20 29.06
CA ILE A 22 -12.92 -10.03 28.22
C ILE A 22 -13.37 -10.58 26.87
N SER A 23 -14.66 -10.39 26.54
CA SER A 23 -15.24 -10.98 25.35
C SER A 23 -14.43 -10.56 24.12
N THR A 24 -14.32 -11.45 23.15
CA THR A 24 -13.59 -11.20 21.89
C THR A 24 -14.06 -9.88 21.25
N SER A 25 -15.33 -9.51 21.42
CA SER A 25 -15.93 -8.26 20.98
C SER A 25 -15.40 -7.01 21.72
N THR A 26 -15.09 -7.12 23.02
CA THR A 26 -14.50 -6.04 23.82
C THR A 26 -13.02 -5.83 23.50
N LYS A 27 -12.29 -6.88 23.09
CA LYS A 27 -10.90 -6.76 22.60
C LYS A 27 -10.83 -6.13 21.21
N ILE A 28 -11.82 -6.38 20.35
CA ILE A 28 -11.91 -5.80 19.00
C ILE A 28 -12.22 -4.30 19.05
N LEU A 29 -13.08 -3.84 19.97
CA LEU A 29 -13.37 -2.42 20.15
C LEU A 29 -12.19 -1.63 20.73
N ALA A 30 -11.40 -2.23 21.62
CA ALA A 30 -10.17 -1.61 22.15
C ALA A 30 -9.10 -1.41 21.06
N LEU A 31 -8.99 -2.34 20.11
CA LEU A 31 -8.05 -2.24 18.99
C LEU A 31 -8.41 -1.06 18.05
N ILE A 32 -9.70 -0.86 17.76
CA ILE A 32 -10.19 0.25 16.92
C ILE A 32 -9.94 1.60 17.61
N ALA A 33 -10.14 1.68 18.92
CA ALA A 33 -9.86 2.91 19.69
C ALA A 33 -8.37 3.26 19.73
N VAL A 34 -7.47 2.27 19.80
CA VAL A 34 -6.01 2.47 19.73
C VAL A 34 -5.57 2.96 18.34
N ILE A 35 -6.20 2.46 17.27
CA ILE A 35 -5.92 2.91 15.89
C ILE A 35 -6.30 4.40 15.69
N ILE A 36 -7.40 4.85 16.30
CA ILE A 36 -7.83 6.26 16.23
C ILE A 36 -6.88 7.19 17.01
N VAL A 37 -6.39 6.76 18.19
CA VAL A 37 -5.46 7.56 19.01
C VAL A 37 -4.06 7.63 18.38
N ILE A 38 -3.57 6.54 17.75
CA ILE A 38 -2.30 6.53 17.04
C ILE A 38 -2.36 7.39 15.77
N GLY A 39 -3.54 7.46 15.10
CA GLY A 39 -3.77 8.31 13.93
C GLY A 39 -3.54 9.80 14.21
N ALA A 40 -3.85 10.29 15.42
CA ALA A 40 -3.58 11.68 15.81
C ALA A 40 -2.10 11.94 16.14
N GLY A 41 -1.38 10.95 16.68
CA GLY A 41 0.06 11.07 17.01
C GLY A 41 0.98 11.08 15.78
N LEU A 42 0.57 10.42 14.69
CA LEU A 42 1.36 10.27 13.46
C LEU A 42 1.51 11.55 12.63
N LEU A 43 0.63 12.55 12.80
CA LEU A 43 0.77 13.84 12.13
C LEU A 43 1.93 14.67 12.69
N VAL A 44 2.37 14.40 13.93
CA VAL A 44 3.45 15.15 14.59
C VAL A 44 4.83 14.53 14.34
N TRP A 45 4.94 13.23 13.99
CA TRP A 45 6.23 12.52 13.92
C TRP A 45 6.88 12.40 12.54
N LYS A 46 6.25 12.91 11.47
CA LYS A 46 6.74 12.76 10.08
C LYS A 46 8.07 13.48 9.77
N LYS A 47 8.69 14.16 10.74
CA LYS A 47 9.92 14.97 10.53
C LYS A 47 11.25 14.34 10.98
N THR A 48 11.29 13.17 11.63
CA THR A 48 12.55 12.79 12.32
C THR A 48 13.12 11.39 12.05
N VAL A 49 12.47 10.51 11.27
CA VAL A 49 13.02 9.15 11.05
C VAL A 49 12.82 8.64 9.63
N ILE A 50 13.59 9.18 8.68
CA ILE A 50 13.92 8.43 7.46
C ILE A 50 15.45 8.38 7.38
N LYS A 51 16.04 7.41 8.08
CA LYS A 51 17.41 7.00 7.80
C LYS A 51 17.38 6.20 6.49
N LYS A 52 18.26 6.53 5.55
CA LYS A 52 18.46 5.79 4.30
C LYS A 52 19.15 4.45 4.59
N GLU A 53 18.45 3.51 5.21
CA GLU A 53 18.88 2.11 5.17
C GLU A 53 18.40 1.48 3.86
N ALA A 54 19.23 0.64 3.25
CA ALA A 54 18.83 -0.12 2.08
C ALA A 54 17.60 -0.98 2.44
N PHE A 55 16.50 -0.78 1.73
CA PHE A 55 15.27 -1.55 1.92
C PHE A 55 15.59 -3.04 1.74
N LYS A 56 15.53 -3.80 2.84
CA LYS A 56 15.58 -5.26 2.79
C LYS A 56 14.16 -5.77 2.75
N VAL A 57 13.88 -6.74 1.86
CA VAL A 57 12.57 -7.39 1.82
C VAL A 57 12.25 -7.90 3.22
N PRO A 58 11.17 -7.45 3.86
CA PRO A 58 10.88 -7.81 5.23
C PRO A 58 10.58 -9.31 5.31
N THR A 59 11.34 -10.05 6.12
CA THR A 59 11.10 -11.48 6.37
C THR A 59 9.94 -11.71 7.34
N LYS A 60 9.39 -10.64 7.93
CA LYS A 60 8.24 -10.63 8.82
C LYS A 60 7.44 -9.35 8.55
N LEU A 61 6.11 -9.48 8.46
CA LEU A 61 5.21 -8.33 8.43
C LEU A 61 4.83 -7.98 9.87
N THR A 62 5.02 -6.73 10.24
CA THR A 62 4.55 -6.15 11.50
C THR A 62 3.12 -5.64 11.36
N GLU A 63 2.47 -5.33 12.48
CA GLU A 63 1.16 -4.68 12.47
C GLU A 63 1.20 -3.33 11.73
N GLN A 64 2.31 -2.60 11.84
CA GLN A 64 2.50 -1.32 11.16
C GLN A 64 2.59 -1.47 9.65
N ASP A 65 3.24 -2.54 9.16
CA ASP A 65 3.30 -2.85 7.73
C ASP A 65 1.90 -3.13 7.18
N PHE A 66 1.06 -3.84 7.95
CA PHE A 66 -0.33 -4.07 7.56
C PHE A 66 -1.15 -2.79 7.51
N LEU A 67 -0.97 -1.87 8.46
CA LEU A 67 -1.64 -0.57 8.41
C LEU A 67 -1.24 0.23 7.17
N ILE A 68 0.03 0.16 6.76
CA ILE A 68 0.52 0.80 5.53
C ILE A 68 -0.07 0.12 4.30
N LEU A 69 -0.07 -1.22 4.25
CA LEU A 69 -0.58 -2.00 3.12
C LEU A 69 -2.10 -1.85 2.92
N LEU A 70 -2.85 -1.68 4.01
CA LEU A 70 -4.30 -1.50 3.97
C LEU A 70 -4.71 -0.03 3.83
N ASN A 71 -3.75 0.90 3.81
CA ASN A 71 -4.05 2.32 3.71
C ASN A 71 -4.66 2.66 2.34
N GLY A 72 -5.84 3.30 2.36
CA GLY A 72 -6.58 3.67 1.15
C GLY A 72 -7.44 2.54 0.57
N GLU A 73 -7.55 1.39 1.24
CA GLU A 73 -8.52 0.36 0.90
C GLU A 73 -9.95 0.80 1.22
N SER A 74 -10.93 0.23 0.51
CA SER A 74 -12.32 0.60 0.68
C SER A 74 -12.89 0.16 2.04
N PRO A 75 -13.82 0.92 2.65
CA PRO A 75 -14.47 0.52 3.90
C PRO A 75 -15.11 -0.87 3.84
N GLU A 76 -15.66 -1.25 2.68
CA GLU A 76 -16.26 -2.57 2.45
C GLU A 76 -15.21 -3.67 2.47
N PHE A 77 -14.04 -3.45 1.87
CA PHE A 77 -12.94 -4.40 1.90
C PHE A 77 -12.38 -4.55 3.32
N LEU A 78 -12.16 -3.44 4.03
CA LEU A 78 -11.72 -3.46 5.43
C LEU A 78 -12.72 -4.17 6.34
N LYS A 79 -14.02 -3.95 6.13
CA LYS A 79 -15.08 -4.67 6.85
C LYS A 79 -15.05 -6.16 6.55
N ARG A 80 -14.93 -6.56 5.28
CA ARG A 80 -14.81 -7.98 4.89
C ARG A 80 -13.55 -8.63 5.48
N LEU A 81 -12.44 -7.91 5.53
CA LEU A 81 -11.23 -8.36 6.20
C LEU A 81 -11.45 -8.55 7.70
N SER A 82 -12.18 -7.65 8.37
CA SER A 82 -12.51 -7.79 9.80
C SER A 82 -13.46 -8.98 10.07
N ASP A 83 -14.47 -9.16 9.23
CA ASP A 83 -15.57 -10.08 9.52
C ASP A 83 -15.28 -11.51 9.06
N ASN A 84 -14.41 -11.70 8.05
CA ASN A 84 -14.17 -13.01 7.44
C ASN A 84 -12.73 -13.52 7.64
N PRO A 85 -12.50 -14.56 8.49
CA PRO A 85 -11.18 -15.12 8.74
C PRO A 85 -10.52 -15.72 7.48
N LEU A 86 -11.31 -16.28 6.56
CA LEU A 86 -10.77 -16.85 5.31
C LEU A 86 -10.23 -15.76 4.39
N VAL A 87 -10.84 -14.56 4.36
CA VAL A 87 -10.35 -13.43 3.57
C VAL A 87 -9.00 -12.95 4.12
N ARG A 88 -8.87 -12.83 5.44
CA ARG A 88 -7.58 -12.51 6.08
C ARG A 88 -6.50 -13.53 5.77
N GLN A 89 -6.84 -14.81 5.88
CA GLN A 89 -5.90 -15.90 5.61
C GLN A 89 -5.42 -15.86 4.16
N LYS A 90 -6.33 -15.66 3.19
CA LYS A 90 -5.96 -15.54 1.77
C LYS A 90 -5.06 -14.33 1.49
N LEU A 91 -5.35 -13.18 2.09
CA LEU A 91 -4.50 -11.99 1.97
C LEU A 91 -3.10 -12.27 2.53
N LEU A 92 -3.02 -12.85 3.74
CA LEU A 92 -1.74 -13.17 4.38
C LEU A 92 -0.93 -14.18 3.55
N GLU A 93 -1.58 -15.20 3.01
CA GLU A 93 -0.94 -16.21 2.18
C GLU A 93 -0.40 -15.60 0.88
N SER A 94 -1.18 -14.74 0.22
CA SER A 94 -0.73 -14.02 -0.97
C SER A 94 0.47 -13.12 -0.67
N LEU A 95 0.45 -12.37 0.43
CA LEU A 95 1.57 -11.52 0.84
C LEU A 95 2.83 -12.35 1.13
N LYS A 96 2.70 -13.48 1.82
CA LYS A 96 3.82 -14.39 2.08
C LYS A 96 4.43 -14.92 0.80
N GLN A 97 3.61 -15.38 -0.14
CA GLN A 97 4.08 -15.90 -1.43
C GLN A 97 4.81 -14.81 -2.22
N ASN A 98 4.25 -13.60 -2.30
CA ASN A 98 4.89 -12.47 -2.99
C ASN A 98 6.23 -12.09 -2.34
N LEU A 99 6.30 -12.02 -1.01
CA LEU A 99 7.54 -11.72 -0.29
C LEU A 99 8.59 -12.83 -0.43
N ALA A 100 8.16 -14.10 -0.46
CA ALA A 100 9.06 -15.23 -0.70
C ALA A 100 9.66 -15.17 -2.11
N ILE A 101 8.85 -14.88 -3.13
CA ILE A 101 9.31 -14.69 -4.51
C ILE A 101 10.28 -13.52 -4.57
N ALA A 102 9.94 -12.36 -3.98
CA ALA A 102 10.81 -11.19 -3.96
C ALA A 102 12.15 -11.46 -3.23
N SER A 103 12.11 -12.18 -2.11
CA SER A 103 13.30 -12.55 -1.35
C SER A 103 14.20 -13.50 -2.15
N GLN A 104 13.62 -14.50 -2.83
CA GLN A 104 14.38 -15.39 -3.69
C GLN A 104 14.98 -14.64 -4.89
N ALA A 105 14.20 -13.77 -5.54
CA ALA A 105 14.67 -12.96 -6.65
C ALA A 105 15.86 -12.06 -6.25
N GLN A 106 15.79 -11.42 -5.08
CA GLN A 106 16.89 -10.64 -4.52
C GLN A 106 18.12 -11.52 -4.20
N LYS A 107 17.90 -12.71 -3.65
CA LYS A 107 18.99 -13.67 -3.35
C LYS A 107 19.71 -14.12 -4.62
N GLU A 108 18.98 -14.34 -5.69
CA GLU A 108 19.50 -14.72 -7.01
C GLU A 108 20.09 -13.52 -7.77
N GLY A 109 19.89 -12.30 -7.26
CA GLY A 109 20.48 -11.08 -7.80
C GLY A 109 19.69 -10.46 -8.96
N PHE A 110 18.43 -10.86 -9.17
CA PHE A 110 17.57 -10.24 -10.17
C PHE A 110 17.41 -8.73 -9.93
N ASP A 111 17.39 -8.28 -8.67
CA ASP A 111 17.34 -6.85 -8.31
C ASP A 111 18.63 -6.07 -8.68
N LYS A 112 19.69 -6.77 -9.08
CA LYS A 112 20.96 -6.17 -9.50
C LYS A 112 21.08 -6.02 -11.02
N GLU A 113 20.23 -6.69 -11.79
CA GLU A 113 20.18 -6.58 -13.25
C GLU A 113 19.80 -5.14 -13.64
N GLU A 114 20.45 -4.59 -14.66
CA GLU A 114 20.31 -3.17 -15.02
C GLU A 114 18.89 -2.84 -15.48
N ASP A 115 18.28 -3.72 -16.28
CA ASP A 115 16.90 -3.59 -16.74
C ASP A 115 15.88 -3.72 -15.59
N VAL A 116 16.16 -4.57 -14.60
CA VAL A 116 15.33 -4.68 -13.40
C VAL A 116 15.44 -3.42 -12.53
N LYS A 117 16.65 -2.87 -12.33
CA LYS A 117 16.83 -1.62 -11.57
C LYS A 117 16.07 -0.47 -12.19
N GLU A 118 16.18 -0.28 -13.50
CA GLU A 118 15.46 0.79 -14.20
C GLU A 118 13.94 0.65 -14.00
N VAL A 119 13.41 -0.57 -14.10
CA VAL A 119 12.00 -0.86 -13.84
C VAL A 119 11.63 -0.55 -12.38
N LEU A 120 12.43 -0.98 -11.41
CA LEU A 120 12.17 -0.73 -9.99
C LEU A 120 12.21 0.77 -9.65
N GLU A 121 13.13 1.53 -10.24
CA GLU A 121 13.19 2.98 -10.10
C GLU A 121 11.94 3.65 -10.69
N GLN A 122 11.48 3.19 -11.86
CA GLN A 122 10.25 3.68 -12.47
C GLN A 122 9.03 3.38 -11.58
N VAL A 123 8.88 2.13 -11.11
CA VAL A 123 7.80 1.73 -10.20
C VAL A 123 7.82 2.58 -8.94
N GLY A 124 8.99 2.84 -8.36
CA GLY A 124 9.12 3.72 -7.18
C GLY A 124 8.65 5.15 -7.45
N VAL A 125 8.92 5.68 -8.65
CA VAL A 125 8.45 7.00 -9.07
C VAL A 125 6.93 7.04 -9.22
N GLU A 126 6.35 6.04 -9.89
CA GLU A 126 4.90 5.93 -10.08
C GLU A 126 4.17 5.74 -8.76
N ALA A 127 4.64 4.84 -7.89
CA ALA A 127 4.08 4.63 -6.57
C ALA A 127 4.11 5.91 -5.73
N THR A 128 5.21 6.66 -5.78
CA THR A 128 5.32 7.96 -5.09
C THR A 128 4.28 8.96 -5.61
N ALA A 129 4.16 9.07 -6.93
CA ALA A 129 3.18 9.97 -7.56
C ALA A 129 1.74 9.58 -7.23
N LEU A 130 1.43 8.28 -7.29
CA LEU A 130 0.14 7.71 -6.95
C LEU A 130 -0.26 7.98 -5.49
N LEU A 131 0.65 7.71 -4.56
CA LEU A 131 0.40 7.94 -3.13
C LEU A 131 0.17 9.43 -2.84
N TYR A 132 0.92 10.30 -3.50
CA TYR A 132 0.71 11.74 -3.38
C TYR A 132 -0.61 12.20 -3.98
N ASP A 133 -0.97 11.72 -5.17
CA ASP A 133 -2.26 12.02 -5.81
C ASP A 133 -3.43 11.62 -4.92
N ARG A 134 -3.35 10.43 -4.30
CA ARG A 134 -4.35 9.96 -3.33
C ARG A 134 -4.41 10.87 -2.10
N GLU A 135 -3.26 11.26 -1.56
CA GLU A 135 -3.21 12.07 -0.35
C GLU A 135 -3.82 13.47 -0.56
N ILE A 136 -3.45 14.16 -1.64
CA ILE A 136 -3.95 15.52 -1.92
C ILE A 136 -5.42 15.54 -2.36
N ASN A 137 -5.96 14.40 -2.79
CA ASN A 137 -7.33 14.27 -3.29
C ASN A 137 -8.24 13.38 -2.43
N LYS A 138 -7.80 12.95 -1.24
CA LYS A 138 -8.54 12.01 -0.37
C LYS A 138 -9.97 12.42 -0.01
N ASN A 139 -10.28 13.71 -0.07
CA ASN A 139 -11.61 14.26 0.25
C ASN A 139 -12.47 14.55 -0.98
N LYS A 140 -12.00 14.23 -2.20
CA LYS A 140 -12.66 14.63 -3.45
C LYS A 140 -13.48 13.49 -4.08
N GLY A 141 -13.68 12.38 -3.38
CA GLY A 141 -14.47 11.23 -3.83
C GLY A 141 -13.71 10.25 -4.73
N PRO A 142 -14.37 9.18 -5.21
CA PRO A 142 -13.76 8.19 -6.09
C PRO A 142 -13.48 8.83 -7.45
N MET A 143 -12.19 8.94 -7.80
CA MET A 143 -11.74 9.55 -9.05
C MET A 143 -10.75 8.63 -9.76
N PRO A 144 -10.67 8.70 -11.11
CA PRO A 144 -9.61 8.05 -11.87
C PRO A 144 -8.24 8.50 -11.35
N LEU A 145 -7.26 7.58 -11.41
CA LEU A 145 -5.88 7.89 -11.06
C LEU A 145 -5.39 9.08 -11.86
N PHE A 146 -4.80 10.08 -11.18
CA PHE A 146 -4.29 11.30 -11.81
C PHE A 146 -5.37 12.14 -12.51
N GLY A 147 -6.62 12.04 -12.04
CA GLY A 147 -7.78 12.72 -12.63
C GLY A 147 -7.80 14.24 -12.46
N PHE A 148 -7.06 14.79 -11.50
CA PHE A 148 -7.01 16.24 -11.22
C PHE A 148 -5.86 16.98 -11.96
N ILE A 149 -5.17 16.30 -12.87
CA ILE A 149 -4.16 16.91 -13.73
C ILE A 149 -4.81 17.18 -15.07
N GLU A 150 -5.14 18.45 -15.25
CA GLU A 150 -5.71 19.03 -16.45
C GLU A 150 -4.71 19.04 -17.62
N GLN A 151 -5.25 19.12 -18.84
CA GLN A 151 -4.47 19.07 -20.09
C GLN A 151 -3.49 20.25 -20.21
N ASP A 152 -3.86 21.44 -19.75
CA ASP A 152 -3.00 22.63 -19.75
C ASP A 152 -1.69 22.41 -18.99
N LYS A 153 -1.72 21.66 -17.87
CA LYS A 153 -0.53 21.30 -17.10
C LYS A 153 0.35 20.30 -17.83
N ILE A 154 -0.26 19.40 -18.61
CA ILE A 154 0.46 18.45 -19.47
C ILE A 154 1.14 19.21 -20.61
N ASP A 155 0.44 20.12 -21.26
CA ASP A 155 0.98 20.93 -22.35
C ASP A 155 2.11 21.83 -21.85
N ALA A 156 1.92 22.48 -20.70
CA ALA A 156 2.97 23.25 -20.03
C ALA A 156 4.19 22.40 -19.67
N PHE A 157 4.00 21.14 -19.24
CA PHE A 157 5.10 20.22 -18.96
C PHE A 157 5.94 19.94 -20.21
N TYR A 158 5.31 19.76 -21.36
CA TYR A 158 6.01 19.49 -22.63
C TYR A 158 6.47 20.73 -23.40
N SER A 159 6.16 21.94 -22.91
CA SER A 159 6.77 23.17 -23.45
C SER A 159 8.29 23.22 -23.24
N ASP A 160 8.80 22.44 -22.28
CA ASP A 160 10.23 22.18 -22.11
C ASP A 160 10.67 21.00 -23.00
N PRO A 161 11.57 21.23 -23.99
CA PRO A 161 12.02 20.18 -24.90
C PRO A 161 12.76 19.03 -24.18
N ILE A 162 13.32 19.26 -22.99
CA ILE A 162 13.95 18.21 -22.19
C ILE A 162 12.92 17.17 -21.75
N ASN A 163 11.68 17.59 -21.46
CA ASN A 163 10.61 16.69 -21.05
C ASN A 163 10.09 15.84 -22.23
N GLN A 164 10.02 16.43 -23.43
CA GLN A 164 9.69 15.70 -24.66
C GLN A 164 10.74 14.63 -24.97
N ALA A 165 12.02 14.99 -24.98
CA ALA A 165 13.12 14.03 -25.19
C ALA A 165 13.17 12.94 -24.09
N SER A 166 12.79 13.27 -22.86
CA SER A 166 12.69 12.30 -21.77
C SER A 166 11.55 11.29 -21.98
N PHE A 167 10.41 11.74 -22.52
CA PHE A 167 9.30 10.85 -22.88
C PHE A 167 9.68 9.92 -24.03
N GLU A 168 10.31 10.44 -25.08
CA GLU A 168 10.73 9.63 -26.23
C GLU A 168 11.70 8.50 -25.82
N ARG A 169 12.71 8.84 -25.01
CA ARG A 169 13.64 7.83 -24.46
C ARG A 169 12.92 6.80 -23.62
N HIS A 170 11.97 7.23 -22.79
CA HIS A 170 11.18 6.34 -21.94
C HIS A 170 10.31 5.39 -22.75
N LEU A 171 9.62 5.91 -23.78
CA LEU A 171 8.80 5.12 -24.68
C LEU A 171 9.64 4.07 -25.41
N GLN A 172 10.78 4.47 -25.95
CA GLN A 172 11.69 3.56 -26.66
C GLN A 172 12.22 2.44 -25.75
N SER A 173 12.80 2.77 -24.60
CA SER A 173 13.32 1.77 -23.63
C SER A 173 12.24 0.77 -23.22
N ASN A 174 11.04 1.26 -22.92
CA ASN A 174 9.93 0.40 -22.53
C ASN A 174 9.48 -0.52 -23.66
N LEU A 175 9.39 -0.02 -24.90
CA LEU A 175 9.00 -0.83 -26.06
C LEU A 175 10.03 -1.90 -26.37
N GLU A 176 11.32 -1.55 -26.37
CA GLU A 176 12.42 -2.51 -26.55
C GLU A 176 12.35 -3.64 -25.51
N ARG A 177 12.15 -3.28 -24.23
CA ARG A 177 12.00 -4.25 -23.13
C ARG A 177 10.77 -5.13 -23.30
N LEU A 178 9.61 -4.55 -23.62
CA LEU A 178 8.37 -5.31 -23.82
C LEU A 178 8.45 -6.26 -25.02
N LYS A 179 9.06 -5.83 -26.14
CA LYS A 179 9.32 -6.66 -27.31
C LYS A 179 10.29 -7.81 -26.97
N LYS A 180 11.37 -7.54 -26.22
CA LYS A 180 12.33 -8.56 -25.74
C LYS A 180 11.65 -9.60 -24.84
N GLN A 181 10.72 -9.17 -23.98
CA GLN A 181 9.97 -10.03 -23.07
C GLN A 181 8.78 -10.76 -23.74
N GLY A 182 8.52 -10.54 -25.03
CA GLY A 182 7.36 -11.10 -25.73
C GLY A 182 6.01 -10.56 -25.25
N ARG A 183 6.01 -9.43 -24.53
CA ARG A 183 4.80 -8.75 -24.03
C ARG A 183 4.25 -7.71 -25.02
N TYR A 184 4.98 -7.46 -26.10
CA TYR A 184 4.55 -6.63 -27.22
C TYR A 184 5.04 -7.26 -28.54
N PRO A 185 4.23 -7.27 -29.62
CA PRO A 185 4.65 -7.86 -30.89
C PRO A 185 5.91 -7.17 -31.44
N LYS A 186 6.89 -7.94 -31.89
CA LYS A 186 8.20 -7.42 -32.33
C LYS A 186 8.09 -6.42 -33.49
N ASP A 187 7.22 -6.74 -34.43
CA ASP A 187 7.06 -6.00 -35.69
C ASP A 187 5.91 -4.97 -35.66
N ARG A 188 5.28 -4.79 -34.49
CA ARG A 188 4.23 -3.78 -34.32
C ARG A 188 4.86 -2.50 -33.80
N GLU A 189 4.42 -1.38 -34.37
CA GLU A 189 4.62 -0.05 -33.79
C GLU A 189 3.37 0.37 -33.01
N PRO A 190 3.53 1.17 -31.93
CA PRO A 190 2.39 1.72 -31.21
C PRO A 190 1.55 2.62 -32.12
N SER A 191 0.24 2.55 -31.95
CA SER A 191 -0.70 3.50 -32.53
C SER A 191 -0.54 4.89 -31.91
N ASN A 192 -1.01 5.93 -32.61
CA ASN A 192 -0.99 7.30 -32.09
C ASN A 192 -1.73 7.42 -30.75
N GLU A 193 -2.85 6.70 -30.59
CA GLU A 193 -3.62 6.68 -29.33
C GLU A 193 -2.81 6.07 -28.18
N GLU A 194 -2.08 4.96 -28.43
CA GLU A 194 -1.21 4.35 -27.42
C GLU A 194 -0.06 5.29 -27.02
N ILE A 195 0.52 6.00 -27.98
CA ILE A 195 1.57 7.01 -27.73
C ILE A 195 1.00 8.16 -26.91
N GLU A 196 -0.17 8.68 -27.26
CA GLU A 196 -0.81 9.78 -26.56
C GLU A 196 -1.17 9.41 -25.11
N GLN A 197 -1.72 8.21 -24.89
CA GLN A 197 -2.00 7.70 -23.55
C GLN A 197 -0.72 7.58 -22.72
N ALA A 198 0.35 7.01 -23.29
CA ALA A 198 1.65 6.91 -22.63
C ALA A 198 2.24 8.30 -22.31
N ARG A 199 2.10 9.25 -23.24
CA ARG A 199 2.58 10.64 -23.09
C ARG A 199 1.87 11.36 -21.96
N ASN A 200 0.54 11.25 -21.91
CA ASN A 200 -0.27 11.86 -20.86
C ASN A 200 0.03 11.23 -19.50
N HIS A 201 0.12 9.91 -19.43
CA HIS A 201 0.47 9.20 -18.20
C HIS A 201 1.87 9.62 -17.69
N PHE A 202 2.88 9.62 -18.56
CA PHE A 202 4.24 10.02 -18.22
C PHE A 202 4.30 11.44 -17.62
N ALA A 203 3.64 12.41 -18.25
CA ALA A 203 3.59 13.78 -17.75
C ALA A 203 2.92 13.85 -16.38
N LYS A 204 1.77 13.22 -16.21
CA LYS A 204 1.01 13.19 -14.95
C LYS A 204 1.88 12.67 -13.78
N VAL A 205 2.57 11.55 -14.00
CA VAL A 205 3.50 10.98 -13.02
C VAL A 205 4.65 11.94 -12.68
N LYS A 206 5.28 12.55 -13.70
CA LYS A 206 6.41 13.47 -13.48
C LYS A 206 6.00 14.76 -12.77
N ILE A 207 4.84 15.31 -13.11
CA ILE A 207 4.27 16.51 -12.47
C ILE A 207 4.08 16.24 -10.97
N LEU A 208 3.40 15.16 -10.60
CA LEU A 208 3.15 14.83 -9.20
C LEU A 208 4.44 14.53 -8.44
N ARG A 209 5.36 13.76 -9.03
CA ARG A 209 6.67 13.48 -8.42
C ARG A 209 7.49 14.76 -8.20
N LYS A 210 7.34 15.77 -9.06
CA LYS A 210 8.01 17.08 -8.86
C LYS A 210 7.40 17.80 -7.66
N ASN A 211 6.08 17.75 -7.51
CA ASN A 211 5.36 18.40 -6.42
C ASN A 211 5.64 17.74 -5.07
N THR A 212 5.83 16.41 -5.02
CA THR A 212 6.25 15.73 -3.78
C THR A 212 7.59 16.25 -3.25
N LYS A 213 8.55 16.57 -4.14
CA LYS A 213 9.86 17.10 -3.76
C LYS A 213 9.81 18.56 -3.30
N LYS A 214 8.83 19.34 -3.78
CA LYS A 214 8.68 20.76 -3.42
C LYS A 214 7.96 21.00 -2.09
N GLY A 215 7.41 19.95 -1.47
CA GLY A 215 6.70 20.08 -0.20
C GLY A 215 5.43 20.93 -0.28
N GLU A 216 4.84 21.06 -1.47
CA GLU A 216 3.52 21.67 -1.68
C GLU A 216 2.46 20.74 -1.07
N MET A 217 2.35 20.79 0.26
CA MET A 217 1.24 20.29 1.06
C MET A 217 0.51 21.53 1.57
N SER A 218 -0.37 22.08 0.73
CA SER A 218 -1.35 23.09 1.14
C SER A 218 -2.52 22.42 1.85
#